data_AF-A0A9W4L7K5-F1
#
_entry.id   AF-A0A9W4L7K5-F1
#
_cell.length_a   1.000
_cell.length_b   1.000
_cell.length_c   1.000
_cell.angle_alpha   90.00
_cell.angle_beta   90.00
_cell.angle_gamma   90.00
#
_symmetry.space_group_name_H-M   'P 1'
#
loop_
_entity.id
_entity.type
_entity.pdbx_description
1 polymer ?
#
loop_
_entity_poly.entity_id
_entity_poly.type
_entity_poly.pdbx_seq_one_letter_code
_entity_poly.pdbx_strand_id
1 'polypeptide(L)'
;MLNHAGDKGLHKLLVEVINQGKQEHDQLESLLKENNVELPPSPPEKPKVNWEDIPEGARFQDPEISASVSIDINAGLVACSQIMGQCIREDIAQMFAQFHTNKAALGADFLRLNKERTGLSLLLFILIKQACKYNEISPNHVDIVIGCPT
;
A
#
# COMPACT_ATOMS: atom_id res chain seq x y z
N MET A 1 -2.90 -10.31 -5.72
CA MET A 1 -2.54 -9.15 -6.56
C MET A 1 -1.35 -9.43 -7.47
N LEU A 2 -0.25 -10.02 -6.97
CA LEU A 2 0.92 -10.33 -7.82
C LEU A 2 0.58 -11.10 -9.12
N ASN A 3 -0.18 -12.21 -9.01
CA ASN A 3 -0.56 -13.02 -10.18
C ASN A 3 -1.50 -12.30 -11.18
N HIS A 4 -2.10 -11.16 -10.80
CA HIS A 4 -3.02 -10.42 -11.66
C HIS A 4 -2.33 -9.28 -12.44
N ALA A 5 -1.11 -8.92 -12.06
CA ALA A 5 -0.37 -7.83 -12.70
C ALA A 5 0.14 -8.29 -14.09
N GLY A 6 -0.34 -7.63 -15.15
CA GLY A 6 0.10 -7.90 -16.52
C GLY A 6 1.35 -7.10 -16.88
N ASP A 7 1.49 -5.90 -16.32
CA ASP A 7 2.62 -5.03 -16.55
C ASP A 7 3.88 -5.43 -15.75
N LYS A 8 5.02 -5.45 -16.45
CA LYS A 8 6.32 -5.87 -15.90
C LYS A 8 6.89 -4.90 -14.86
N GLY A 9 6.67 -3.59 -15.02
CA GLY A 9 7.16 -2.58 -14.08
C GLY A 9 6.44 -2.65 -12.74
N LEU A 10 5.12 -2.80 -12.78
CA LEU A 10 4.24 -3.01 -11.63
C LEU A 10 4.58 -4.34 -10.97
N HIS A 11 4.71 -5.43 -11.73
CA HIS A 11 5.10 -6.72 -11.18
C HIS A 11 6.43 -6.64 -10.41
N LYS A 12 7.44 -5.95 -10.96
CA LYS A 12 8.72 -5.76 -10.27
C LYS A 12 8.54 -5.03 -8.93
N LEU A 13 7.79 -3.92 -8.91
CA LEU A 13 7.53 -3.17 -7.68
C LEU A 13 6.69 -3.98 -6.67
N LEU A 14 5.73 -4.79 -7.13
CA LEU A 14 4.97 -5.67 -6.24
C LEU A 14 5.86 -6.72 -5.56
N VAL A 15 6.82 -7.29 -6.28
CA VAL A 15 7.81 -8.21 -5.68
C VAL A 15 8.65 -7.48 -4.62
N GLU A 16 9.04 -6.24 -4.89
CA GLU A 16 9.81 -5.42 -3.96
C GLU A 16 9.01 -5.12 -2.68
N VAL A 17 7.75 -4.70 -2.82
CA VAL A 17 6.82 -4.50 -1.69
C VAL A 17 6.68 -5.78 -0.85
N ILE A 18 6.51 -6.94 -1.49
CA ILE A 18 6.38 -8.23 -0.78
C ILE A 18 7.67 -8.57 -0.03
N ASN A 19 8.83 -8.41 -0.67
CA ASN A 19 10.12 -8.70 -0.03
C ASN A 19 10.39 -7.78 1.15
N GLN A 20 10.09 -6.49 1.01
CA GLN A 20 10.21 -5.54 2.11
C GLN A 20 9.25 -5.90 3.25
N GLY A 21 7.99 -6.24 2.93
CA GLY A 21 7.02 -6.69 3.95
C GLY A 21 7.46 -7.94 4.70
N LYS A 22 8.11 -8.90 4.02
CA LYS A 22 8.71 -10.08 4.67
C LYS A 22 9.84 -9.68 5.63
N GLN A 23 10.74 -8.80 5.21
CA GLN A 23 11.83 -8.32 6.07
C GLN A 23 11.32 -7.57 7.31
N GLU A 24 10.32 -6.70 7.14
CA GLU A 24 9.67 -5.99 8.25
C GLU A 24 8.98 -6.98 9.21
N HIS A 25 8.27 -7.97 8.66
CA HIS A 25 7.63 -9.04 9.42
C HIS A 25 8.65 -9.82 10.26
N ASP A 26 9.77 -10.26 9.69
CA ASP A 26 10.77 -11.06 10.39
C ASP A 26 11.41 -10.29 11.56
N GLN A 27 11.63 -8.99 11.39
CA GLN A 27 12.13 -8.11 12.45
C GLN A 27 11.11 -7.93 13.57
N LEU A 28 9.84 -7.69 13.22
CA LEU A 28 8.75 -7.58 14.20
C LEU A 28 8.48 -8.89 14.93
N GLU A 29 8.53 -10.02 14.22
CA GLU A 29 8.36 -11.34 14.79
C GLU A 29 9.46 -11.64 15.82
N SER A 30 10.71 -11.32 15.49
CA SER A 30 11.84 -11.47 16.42
C SER A 30 11.64 -10.62 17.67
N LEU A 31 11.28 -9.34 17.50
CA LEU A 31 10.98 -8.43 18.61
C LEU A 31 9.83 -8.94 19.49
N LEU A 32 8.74 -9.43 18.89
CA LEU A 32 7.57 -9.90 19.64
C LEU A 32 7.87 -11.18 20.43
N LYS A 33 8.61 -12.12 19.83
CA LYS A 33 9.08 -13.34 20.52
C LYS A 33 9.97 -13.03 21.71
N GLU A 34 10.91 -12.08 21.57
CA GLU A 34 11.77 -11.63 22.68
C GLU A 34 10.97 -11.05 23.85
N ASN A 35 9.81 -10.44 23.57
CA ASN A 35 8.90 -9.89 24.57
C ASN A 35 7.79 -10.87 25.01
N ASN A 36 7.89 -12.15 24.64
CA ASN A 36 6.91 -13.22 24.94
C ASN A 36 5.48 -12.90 24.46
N VAL A 37 5.36 -12.18 23.34
CA VAL A 37 4.08 -11.93 22.68
C VAL A 37 3.86 -13.01 21.63
N GLU A 38 2.77 -13.77 21.78
CA GLU A 38 2.38 -14.80 20.81
C GLU A 38 1.89 -14.17 19.51
N LEU A 39 2.31 -14.76 18.39
CA LEU A 39 1.93 -14.32 17.07
C LEU A 39 0.79 -15.20 16.52
N PRO A 40 -0.20 -14.61 15.85
CA PRO A 40 -1.17 -15.38 15.10
C PRO A 40 -0.48 -16.13 13.95
N PRO A 41 -0.97 -17.32 13.56
CA PRO A 41 -0.39 -18.06 12.44
C PRO A 41 -0.51 -17.27 11.13
N SER A 42 0.59 -17.18 10.39
CA SER A 42 0.61 -16.53 9.08
C SER A 42 -0.25 -17.31 8.07
N PRO A 43 -1.04 -16.63 7.23
CA PRO A 43 -1.76 -17.28 6.13
C PRO A 43 -0.80 -18.00 5.18
N PRO A 44 -1.20 -19.13 4.57
CA PRO A 44 -0.37 -19.85 3.63
C PRO A 44 -0.07 -19.02 2.38
N GLU A 45 1.12 -19.24 1.78
CA GLU A 45 1.49 -18.59 0.54
C GLU A 45 0.53 -18.98 -0.60
N LYS A 46 0.10 -17.99 -1.38
CA LYS A 46 -0.84 -18.24 -2.48
C LYS A 46 -0.11 -19.00 -3.60
N PRO A 47 -0.75 -19.99 -4.24
CA PRO A 47 -0.15 -20.70 -5.36
C PRO A 47 0.14 -19.73 -6.51
N LYS A 48 1.21 -20.01 -7.26
CA LYS A 48 1.51 -19.30 -8.50
C LYS A 48 0.46 -19.71 -9.54
N VAL A 49 -0.13 -18.71 -10.19
CA VAL A 49 -1.14 -18.89 -11.24
C VAL A 49 -0.67 -18.10 -12.45
N ASN A 50 -0.76 -18.68 -13.66
CA ASN A 50 -0.43 -17.93 -14.88
C ASN A 50 -1.49 -16.86 -15.11
N TRP A 51 -1.05 -15.72 -15.62
CA TRP A 51 -1.93 -14.57 -15.81
C TRP A 51 -3.07 -14.88 -16.81
N GLU A 52 -2.79 -15.69 -17.82
CA GLU A 52 -3.73 -16.13 -18.87
C GLU A 52 -4.85 -17.02 -18.32
N ASP A 53 -4.59 -17.75 -17.22
CA ASP A 53 -5.55 -18.68 -16.62
C ASP A 53 -6.62 -17.96 -15.77
N ILE A 54 -6.44 -16.65 -15.51
CA ILE A 54 -7.37 -15.84 -14.73
C ILE A 54 -8.47 -15.28 -15.65
N PRO A 55 -9.76 -15.63 -15.44
CA PRO A 55 -10.86 -15.07 -16.24
C PRO A 55 -10.90 -13.54 -16.16
N GLU A 56 -11.22 -12.88 -17.27
CA GLU A 56 -11.20 -11.40 -17.36
C GLU A 56 -12.07 -10.73 -16.28
N GLY A 57 -13.26 -11.28 -15.99
CA GLY A 57 -14.16 -10.76 -14.96
C GLY A 57 -13.67 -10.92 -13.51
N ALA A 58 -12.62 -11.73 -13.28
CA ALA A 58 -11.97 -11.90 -11.98
C ALA A 58 -10.56 -11.27 -11.95
N ARG A 59 -10.13 -10.64 -13.05
CA ARG A 59 -8.81 -10.03 -13.18
C ARG A 59 -8.83 -8.59 -12.70
N PHE A 60 -8.07 -8.30 -11.64
CA PHE A 60 -7.76 -6.93 -11.26
C PHE A 60 -6.93 -6.24 -12.34
N GLN A 61 -7.29 -4.99 -12.66
CA GLN A 61 -6.56 -4.22 -13.67
C GLN A 61 -5.31 -3.59 -13.06
N ASP A 62 -4.24 -3.45 -13.84
CA ASP A 62 -2.97 -2.88 -13.36
C ASP A 62 -3.11 -1.51 -12.67
N PRO A 63 -3.94 -0.56 -13.15
CA PRO A 63 -4.17 0.70 -12.44
C PRO A 63 -4.85 0.52 -11.08
N GLU A 64 -5.78 -0.43 -10.96
CA GLU A 64 -6.47 -0.73 -9.70
C GLU A 64 -5.52 -1.37 -8.69
N ILE A 65 -4.67 -2.29 -9.15
CA ILE A 65 -3.64 -2.92 -8.33
C ILE A 65 -2.66 -1.85 -7.83
N SER A 66 -2.17 -0.98 -8.72
CA SER A 66 -1.24 0.08 -8.35
C SER A 66 -1.84 1.06 -7.35
N ALA A 67 -3.10 1.46 -7.56
CA ALA A 67 -3.82 2.35 -6.65
C ALA A 67 -4.03 1.70 -5.27
N SER A 68 -4.46 0.43 -5.24
CA SER A 68 -4.65 -0.31 -3.98
C SER A 68 -3.36 -0.39 -3.17
N VAL A 69 -2.25 -0.76 -3.82
CA VAL A 69 -0.96 -0.88 -3.11
C VAL A 69 -0.43 0.48 -2.67
N SER A 70 -0.65 1.54 -3.45
CA SER A 70 -0.30 2.91 -3.05
C SER A 70 -1.06 3.36 -1.79
N ILE A 71 -2.34 2.99 -1.68
CA ILE A 71 -3.15 3.24 -0.47
C ILE A 71 -2.59 2.47 0.73
N ASP A 72 -2.23 1.20 0.55
CA ASP A 72 -1.67 0.36 1.61
C ASP A 72 -0.31 0.89 2.09
N ILE A 73 0.56 1.34 1.18
CA ILE A 73 1.84 1.99 1.51
C ILE A 73 1.60 3.24 2.34
N ASN A 74 0.64 4.08 1.96
CA ASN A 74 0.32 5.30 2.72
C ASN A 74 -0.25 4.98 4.11
N ALA A 75 -1.12 3.98 4.22
CA ALA A 75 -1.63 3.52 5.52
C ALA A 75 -0.47 3.03 6.41
N GLY A 76 0.49 2.30 5.83
CA GLY A 76 1.70 1.86 6.52
C GLY A 76 2.60 3.02 6.96
N LEU A 77 2.74 4.08 6.14
CA LEU A 77 3.49 5.29 6.51
C LEU A 77 2.87 5.97 7.74
N VAL A 78 1.56 6.22 7.70
CA VAL A 78 0.83 6.84 8.82
C VAL A 78 0.98 5.99 10.08
N ALA A 79 0.83 4.67 9.98
CA ALA A 79 0.99 3.77 11.12
C ALA A 79 2.41 3.83 11.72
N CYS A 80 3.46 3.84 10.88
CA CYS A 80 4.82 3.97 11.36
C CYS A 80 5.04 5.30 12.08
N SER A 81 4.52 6.42 11.55
CA SER A 81 4.62 7.73 12.19
C SER A 81 3.91 7.75 13.56
N GLN A 82 2.73 7.16 13.65
CA GLN A 82 1.99 7.05 14.91
C GLN A 82 2.77 6.26 15.96
N ILE A 83 3.29 5.09 15.57
CA ILE A 83 4.07 4.23 16.48
C ILE A 83 5.32 4.97 16.96
N MET A 84 6.08 5.61 16.07
CA MET A 84 7.25 6.41 16.44
C MET A 84 6.91 7.49 17.47
N GLY A 85 5.78 8.18 17.31
CA GLY A 85 5.34 9.23 18.24
C GLY A 85 4.85 8.70 19.60
N GLN A 86 4.46 7.43 19.69
CA GLN A 86 3.97 6.79 20.92
C GLN A 86 5.04 5.93 21.61
N CYS A 87 6.15 5.62 20.94
CA CYS A 87 7.21 4.79 21.48
C CYS A 87 7.99 5.49 22.59
N ILE A 88 8.11 4.81 23.73
CA ILE A 88 9.04 5.19 24.82
C ILE A 88 10.42 4.53 24.59
N ARG A 89 10.41 3.37 23.94
CA ARG A 89 11.62 2.59 23.60
C ARG A 89 12.27 3.12 22.33
N GLU A 90 13.51 3.59 22.46
CA GLU A 90 14.28 4.18 21.36
C GLU A 90 14.58 3.17 20.24
N ASP A 91 14.83 1.90 20.59
CA ASP A 91 15.11 0.83 19.63
C ASP A 91 13.90 0.53 18.73
N ILE A 92 12.69 0.54 19.30
CA ILE A 92 11.43 0.39 18.55
C ILE A 92 11.19 1.61 17.67
N ALA A 93 11.41 2.82 18.21
CA ALA A 93 11.27 4.05 17.42
C ALA A 93 12.22 4.06 16.22
N GLN A 94 13.47 3.62 16.38
CA GLN A 94 14.44 3.50 15.29
C GLN A 94 14.03 2.44 14.25
N MET A 95 13.53 1.28 14.70
CA MET A 95 13.03 0.24 13.81
C MET A 95 11.88 0.75 12.92
N PHE A 96 10.88 1.41 13.50
CA PHE A 96 9.77 1.98 12.75
C PHE A 96 10.18 3.20 11.90
N ALA A 97 11.21 3.95 12.28
CA ALA A 97 11.79 4.99 11.44
C ALA A 97 12.43 4.40 10.17
N GLN A 98 13.11 3.25 10.28
CA GLN A 98 13.65 2.54 9.12
C GLN A 98 12.52 2.04 8.21
N PHE A 99 11.47 1.44 8.78
CA PHE A 99 10.30 0.99 8.02
C PHE A 99 9.62 2.16 7.30
N HIS A 100 9.45 3.29 7.99
CA HIS A 100 8.88 4.50 7.41
C HIS A 100 9.70 4.98 6.20
N THR A 101 11.03 5.06 6.33
CA THR A 101 11.92 5.47 5.25
C THR A 101 11.80 4.55 4.04
N ASN A 102 11.81 3.24 4.26
CA ASN A 102 11.71 2.26 3.17
C ASN A 102 10.33 2.34 2.48
N LYS A 103 9.24 2.48 3.25
CA LYS A 103 7.88 2.67 2.69
C LYS A 103 7.76 3.97 1.91
N ALA A 104 8.43 5.04 2.34
CA ALA A 104 8.43 6.31 1.63
C ALA A 104 9.13 6.18 0.26
N ALA A 105 10.23 5.42 0.20
CA ALA A 105 10.91 5.11 -1.06
C ALA A 105 10.00 4.33 -2.01
N LEU A 106 9.34 3.27 -1.54
CA LEU A 106 8.34 2.53 -2.32
C LEU A 106 7.21 3.45 -2.81
N GLY A 107 6.69 4.32 -1.94
CA GLY A 107 5.65 5.29 -2.30
C GLY A 107 6.09 6.22 -3.45
N ALA A 108 7.35 6.67 -3.45
CA ALA A 108 7.91 7.48 -4.53
C ALA A 108 8.03 6.69 -5.85
N ASP A 109 8.39 5.41 -5.78
CA ASP A 109 8.47 4.55 -6.96
C ASP A 109 7.08 4.27 -7.58
N PHE A 110 6.07 4.02 -6.74
CA PHE A 110 4.67 3.90 -7.19
C PHE A 110 4.13 5.22 -7.75
N LEU A 111 4.52 6.37 -7.17
CA LEU A 111 4.17 7.68 -7.74
C LEU A 111 4.75 7.86 -9.14
N ARG A 112 6.02 7.47 -9.36
CA ARG A 112 6.65 7.52 -10.69
C ARG A 112 5.94 6.59 -11.68
N LEU A 113 5.66 5.36 -11.26
CA LEU A 113 4.92 4.38 -12.05
C LEU A 113 3.54 4.92 -12.49
N ASN A 114 2.81 5.55 -11.57
CA ASN A 114 1.48 6.08 -11.83
C ASN A 114 1.54 7.30 -12.75
N LYS A 115 2.53 8.19 -12.56
CA LYS A 115 2.72 9.37 -13.42
C LYS A 115 2.96 9.00 -14.89
N GLU A 116 3.70 7.92 -15.14
CA GLU A 116 3.99 7.43 -16.49
C GLU A 116 2.76 6.85 -17.21
N ARG A 117 1.70 6.46 -16.47
CA ARG A 117 0.58 5.68 -17.02
C ARG A 117 -0.72 6.43 -17.19
N THR A 118 -1.06 7.35 -16.30
CA THR A 118 -2.44 7.86 -16.23
C THR A 118 -2.61 9.32 -16.59
N GLY A 119 -1.52 10.08 -16.81
CA GLY A 119 -1.61 11.54 -16.83
C GLY A 119 -2.22 12.08 -15.53
N LEU A 120 -2.40 13.40 -15.42
CA LEU A 120 -2.84 14.08 -14.19
C LEU A 120 -4.23 13.64 -13.65
N SER A 121 -5.04 12.89 -14.41
CA SER A 121 -6.45 12.65 -14.05
C SER A 121 -6.65 11.64 -12.90
N LEU A 122 -5.75 10.66 -12.73
CA LEU A 122 -5.89 9.67 -11.65
C LEU A 122 -5.48 10.23 -10.28
N LEU A 123 -4.58 11.22 -10.25
CA LEU A 123 -4.18 11.87 -8.99
C LEU A 123 -5.38 12.55 -8.33
N LEU A 124 -6.26 13.16 -9.12
CA LEU A 124 -7.49 13.78 -8.62
C LEU A 124 -8.46 12.74 -8.06
N PHE A 125 -8.65 11.59 -8.75
CA PHE A 125 -9.52 10.52 -8.26
C PHE A 125 -8.99 9.83 -6.98
N ILE A 126 -7.67 9.62 -6.89
CA ILE A 126 -7.04 9.05 -5.68
C ILE A 126 -7.17 10.03 -4.52
N LEU A 127 -6.86 11.31 -4.72
CA LEU A 127 -7.01 12.34 -3.69
C LEU A 127 -8.47 12.52 -3.26
N ILE A 128 -9.43 12.48 -4.18
CA ILE A 128 -10.86 12.54 -3.86
C ILE A 128 -11.28 11.30 -3.05
N LYS A 129 -10.90 10.08 -3.46
CA LYS A 129 -11.23 8.88 -2.68
C LYS A 129 -10.55 8.86 -1.30
N GLN A 130 -9.31 9.34 -1.21
CA GLN A 130 -8.57 9.47 0.05
C GLN A 130 -9.24 10.50 0.96
N ALA A 131 -9.61 11.66 0.42
CA ALA A 131 -10.32 12.72 1.15
C ALA A 131 -11.70 12.25 1.65
N CYS A 132 -12.44 11.51 0.84
CA CYS A 132 -13.73 10.92 1.22
C CYS A 132 -13.59 9.82 2.28
N LYS A 133 -12.43 9.15 2.40
CA LYS A 133 -12.19 8.11 3.42
C LYS A 133 -11.69 8.70 4.75
N TYR A 134 -10.98 9.83 4.71
CA TYR A 134 -10.39 10.47 5.90
C TYR A 134 -11.24 11.57 6.52
N ASN A 135 -12.21 12.10 5.79
CA ASN A 135 -13.12 13.11 6.29
C ASN A 135 -14.53 12.58 6.02
N GLU A 136 -15.41 12.50 7.02
CA GLU A 136 -16.83 12.12 6.88
C GLU A 136 -17.61 13.17 6.07
N ILE A 137 -17.11 13.56 4.90
CA ILE A 137 -17.75 14.52 4.01
C ILE A 137 -18.83 13.76 3.26
N SER A 138 -20.09 14.13 3.52
CA SER A 138 -21.23 13.57 2.81
C SER A 138 -21.05 13.74 1.29
N PRO A 139 -21.54 12.77 0.48
CA PRO A 139 -21.40 12.79 -0.98
C PRO A 139 -21.76 14.13 -1.65
N ASN A 140 -22.70 14.87 -1.06
CA ASN A 140 -23.27 16.11 -1.58
C ASN A 140 -22.30 17.32 -1.62
N HIS A 141 -21.11 17.22 -1.02
CA HIS A 141 -20.11 18.29 -1.05
C HIS A 141 -19.03 18.09 -2.13
N VAL A 142 -18.95 16.90 -2.72
CA VAL A 142 -17.95 16.58 -3.75
C VAL A 142 -18.35 17.18 -5.10
N ASP A 143 -19.65 17.26 -5.39
CA ASP A 143 -20.19 17.86 -6.63
C ASP A 143 -19.94 19.37 -6.75
N ILE A 144 -19.67 20.06 -5.65
CA ILE A 144 -19.38 21.51 -5.65
C ILE A 144 -17.92 21.80 -6.01
N VAL A 145 -17.00 20.88 -5.71
CA VAL A 145 -15.55 21.07 -5.94
C VAL A 145 -15.14 20.58 -7.32
N ILE A 146 -15.85 19.61 -7.88
CA ILE A 146 -15.64 19.10 -9.22
C ILE A 146 -16.74 19.70 -10.09
N GLY A 147 -16.50 20.84 -10.74
CA GLY A 147 -17.46 21.47 -11.64
C GLY A 147 -17.81 20.61 -12.86
N CYS A 148 -18.60 19.56 -12.66
CA CYS A 148 -19.19 18.72 -13.69
C CYS A 148 -20.68 19.05 -13.74
N PRO A 149 -21.22 19.48 -14.89
CA PRO A 149 -22.66 19.70 -15.01
C PRO A 149 -23.36 18.33 -14.94
N THR A 150 -24.45 18.30 -14.16
CA THR A 150 -25.40 17.20 -14.03
C THR A 150 -25.86 16.62 -15.36
#